data_AF-A0A4Y7L9P2-F1
#
_entry.id   AF-A0A4Y7L9P2-F1
#
_cell.length_a   1.000
_cell.length_b   1.000
_cell.length_c   1.000
_cell.angle_alpha   90.00
_cell.angle_beta   90.00
_cell.angle_gamma   90.00
#
_symmetry.space_group_name_H-M   'P 1'
#
loop_
_entity.id
_entity.type
_entity.pdbx_description
1 polymer ?
#
loop_
_entity_poly.entity_id
_entity_poly.type
_entity_poly.pdbx_seq_one_letter_code
_entity_poly.pdbx_strand_id
1 'polypeptide(L)'
;MFVMAGRFKATDANRLRAEYNRLVEGLAQRGNLALTDAWLANPALPDDILKEAVPGNIRKAEHFLNLSCHDASLAIKPVFDRFQSVVITSGTLSPIDLYPRLLNFNPVISRSFTMSMTRDCICPMVLTRGSDQLPVSTKFDMRSDPGVVRNYGRLLLEMVTAVPDGVDIMQHKLVFIETQDVVETTLALDNYRRACDCGRGAVFFSVARGKVAEGIDFDRHYGRLVIMFGVPFQYTLSR
;
A
#
# COMPACT_ATOMS: atom_id res chain seq x y z
N MET A 1 34.10 23.31 4.07
CA MET A 1 34.22 22.14 3.15
C MET A 1 33.80 22.48 1.71
N PHE A 2 33.93 23.74 1.26
CA PHE A 2 33.50 24.20 -0.07
C PHE A 2 34.66 24.57 -1.01
N VAL A 3 35.91 24.19 -0.65
CA VAL A 3 37.12 24.35 -1.48
C VAL A 3 37.54 23.02 -2.16
N MET A 4 36.84 21.91 -1.89
CA MET A 4 37.08 20.61 -2.55
C MET A 4 36.41 20.46 -3.92
N ALA A 5 35.38 21.26 -4.24
CA ALA A 5 34.65 21.15 -5.51
C ALA A 5 35.43 21.70 -6.73
N GLY A 6 36.39 22.60 -6.52
CA GLY A 6 37.26 23.14 -7.59
C GLY A 6 38.40 22.19 -7.98
N ARG A 7 38.89 21.37 -7.04
CA ARG A 7 39.95 20.38 -7.30
C ARG A 7 39.43 19.17 -8.07
N PHE A 8 38.17 18.79 -7.88
CA PHE A 8 37.53 17.68 -8.61
C PHE A 8 37.40 17.95 -10.11
N LYS A 9 37.02 19.17 -10.52
CA LYS A 9 36.90 19.54 -11.95
C LYS A 9 38.24 19.52 -12.71
N ALA A 10 39.34 19.82 -12.03
CA ALA A 10 40.68 19.77 -12.63
C ALA A 10 41.25 18.34 -12.70
N THR A 11 40.87 17.46 -11.76
CA THR A 11 41.29 16.04 -11.78
C THR A 11 40.59 15.25 -12.89
N ASP A 12 39.32 15.57 -13.21
CA ASP A 12 38.58 14.92 -14.29
C ASP A 12 39.07 15.33 -15.69
N ALA A 13 39.51 16.58 -15.89
CA ALA A 13 40.01 17.06 -17.18
C ALA A 13 41.31 16.33 -17.63
N ASN A 14 42.19 16.00 -16.68
CA ASN A 14 43.40 15.23 -16.96
C ASN A 14 43.09 13.76 -17.22
N ARG A 15 42.07 13.21 -16.55
CA ARG A 15 41.58 11.84 -16.75
C ARG A 15 40.97 11.66 -18.14
N LEU A 16 40.19 12.63 -18.60
CA LEU A 16 39.62 12.69 -19.95
C LEU A 16 40.69 12.81 -21.05
N ARG A 17 41.74 13.61 -20.82
CA ARG A 17 42.88 13.70 -21.76
C ARG A 17 43.70 12.41 -21.83
N ALA A 18 43.86 11.70 -20.72
CA ALA A 18 44.53 10.40 -20.68
C ALA A 18 43.75 9.32 -21.44
N GLU A 19 42.41 9.30 -21.31
CA GLU A 19 41.50 8.45 -22.09
C GLU A 19 41.57 8.77 -23.60
N TYR A 20 41.56 10.06 -23.96
CA TYR A 20 41.70 10.50 -25.35
C TYR A 20 43.00 10.02 -25.99
N ASN A 21 44.13 10.17 -25.29
CA ASN A 21 45.43 9.72 -25.81
C ASN A 21 45.52 8.18 -25.93
N ARG A 22 44.91 7.43 -25.00
CA ARG A 22 44.81 5.96 -25.09
C ARG A 22 43.99 5.50 -26.29
N LEU A 23 42.91 6.19 -26.62
CA LEU A 23 42.08 5.88 -27.79
C LEU A 23 42.82 6.18 -29.11
N VAL A 24 43.58 7.27 -29.16
CA VAL A 24 44.38 7.64 -30.34
C VAL A 24 45.54 6.65 -30.54
N GLU A 25 46.21 6.19 -29.48
CA GLU A 25 47.23 5.13 -29.57
C GLU A 25 46.63 3.76 -29.97
N GLY A 26 45.44 3.44 -29.46
CA GLY A 26 44.71 2.21 -29.83
C GLY A 26 44.23 2.19 -31.28
N LEU A 27 43.94 3.36 -31.86
CA LEU A 27 43.61 3.52 -33.28
C LEU A 27 44.86 3.43 -34.18
N ALA A 28 46.03 3.88 -33.73
CA ALA A 28 47.28 3.82 -34.49
C ALA A 28 47.88 2.40 -34.58
N GLN A 29 47.62 1.52 -33.62
CA GLN A 29 48.12 0.14 -33.62
C GLN A 29 47.20 -0.87 -34.32
N ARG A 30 45.97 -0.51 -34.68
CA ARG A 30 45.03 -1.36 -35.45
C ARG A 30 45.09 -1.10 -36.97
N GLY A 31 46.28 -0.73 -37.45
CA GLY A 31 46.62 -0.98 -38.84
C GLY A 31 46.73 -2.49 -39.08
N ASN A 32 45.80 -3.01 -39.90
CA ASN A 32 45.93 -4.23 -40.68
C ASN A 32 45.44 -5.56 -40.06
N LEU A 33 44.11 -5.75 -40.02
CA LEU A 33 43.37 -6.79 -40.77
C LEU A 33 41.87 -6.66 -40.45
N ALA A 34 41.04 -6.83 -41.48
CA ALA A 34 39.61 -6.56 -41.48
C ALA A 34 38.86 -7.39 -40.41
N LEU A 35 38.35 -6.69 -39.40
CA LEU A 35 37.63 -7.21 -38.24
C LEU A 35 36.17 -6.74 -38.31
N THR A 36 35.29 -7.54 -38.88
CA THR A 36 33.83 -7.38 -38.70
C THR A 36 33.42 -7.99 -37.36
N ASP A 37 33.66 -7.27 -36.28
CA ASP A 37 32.94 -7.44 -35.00
C ASP A 37 31.63 -6.65 -35.05
N ALA A 38 30.77 -7.06 -35.98
CA ALA A 38 29.33 -6.82 -35.98
C ALA A 38 28.63 -7.59 -34.83
N TRP A 39 29.32 -7.78 -33.69
CA TRP A 39 28.93 -8.74 -32.66
C TRP A 39 28.77 -8.12 -31.26
N LEU A 40 28.74 -6.79 -31.16
CA LEU A 40 28.28 -6.08 -29.96
C LEU A 40 27.40 -4.84 -30.24
N ALA A 41 26.87 -4.69 -31.46
CA ALA A 41 25.83 -3.71 -31.76
C ALA A 41 24.47 -4.41 -31.84
N ASN A 42 23.50 -3.99 -31.03
CA ASN A 42 22.08 -4.33 -31.23
C ASN A 42 21.63 -3.68 -32.55
N PRO A 43 21.36 -4.43 -33.64
CA PRO A 43 21.31 -3.88 -34.99
C PRO A 43 19.95 -3.26 -35.37
N ALA A 44 19.09 -2.95 -34.40
CA ALA A 44 17.69 -2.60 -34.66
C ALA A 44 17.25 -1.21 -34.17
N LEU A 45 18.17 -0.31 -33.79
CA LEU A 45 17.80 1.08 -33.56
C LEU A 45 18.76 2.03 -34.30
N PRO A 46 18.31 2.70 -35.39
CA PRO A 46 19.08 3.74 -36.05
C PRO A 46 19.31 4.95 -35.12
N ASP A 47 20.44 5.63 -35.32
CA ASP A 47 20.89 6.78 -34.52
C ASP A 47 19.91 7.98 -34.51
N ASP A 48 18.89 7.96 -35.36
CA ASP A 48 17.80 8.93 -35.43
C ASP A 48 16.86 8.87 -34.20
N ILE A 49 16.74 7.71 -33.54
CA ILE A 49 15.88 7.55 -32.34
C ILE A 49 16.49 8.24 -31.10
N LEU A 50 17.83 8.36 -31.04
CA LEU A 50 18.52 9.04 -29.94
C LEU A 50 18.49 10.57 -30.07
N LYS A 51 18.26 11.10 -31.28
CA LYS A 51 18.27 12.54 -31.54
C LYS A 51 16.88 13.15 -31.75
N GLU A 52 15.86 12.40 -32.19
CA GLU A 52 14.56 12.99 -32.54
C GLU A 52 13.33 12.45 -31.78
N ALA A 53 13.40 11.35 -31.02
CA ALA A 53 12.18 10.66 -30.55
C ALA A 53 12.00 10.56 -29.03
N VAL A 54 12.57 11.47 -28.24
CA VAL A 54 12.19 11.60 -26.83
C VAL A 54 11.71 13.02 -26.58
N PRO A 55 10.44 13.35 -26.88
CA PRO A 55 9.86 14.64 -26.52
C PRO A 55 10.14 14.92 -25.04
N GLY A 56 10.40 16.18 -24.70
CA GLY A 56 10.73 16.62 -23.33
C GLY A 56 9.75 16.18 -22.24
N ASN A 57 8.59 15.66 -22.64
CA ASN A 57 7.57 15.00 -21.83
C ASN A 57 7.94 13.61 -21.29
N ILE A 58 9.06 12.98 -21.68
CA ILE A 58 9.53 11.72 -21.06
C ILE A 58 10.51 12.02 -19.90
N ARG A 59 11.10 13.23 -19.83
CA ARG A 59 11.93 13.63 -18.68
C ARG A 59 11.11 13.97 -17.44
N LYS A 60 9.89 14.47 -17.63
CA LYS A 60 8.86 14.43 -16.60
C LYS A 60 8.17 13.08 -16.75
N ALA A 61 8.11 12.26 -15.72
CA ALA A 61 7.39 11.00 -15.80
C ALA A 61 5.86 11.28 -15.83
N GLU A 62 5.37 11.81 -16.94
CA GLU A 62 3.95 12.19 -17.15
C GLU A 62 3.20 11.17 -18.02
N HIS A 63 3.91 10.31 -18.75
CA HIS A 63 3.32 9.29 -19.62
C HIS A 63 3.73 7.90 -19.13
N PHE A 64 2.92 7.33 -18.24
CA PHE A 64 3.08 5.94 -17.81
C PHE A 64 2.10 5.05 -18.58
N LEU A 65 2.61 4.01 -19.23
CA LEU A 65 1.78 2.93 -19.73
C LEU A 65 1.60 1.90 -18.60
N ASN A 66 0.40 1.83 -18.03
CA ASN A 66 0.07 0.81 -17.05
C ASN A 66 -0.57 -0.41 -17.74
N LEU A 67 0.18 -1.51 -17.85
CA LEU A 67 -0.36 -2.79 -18.32
C LEU A 67 -1.04 -3.50 -17.14
N SER A 68 -2.37 -3.48 -17.11
CA SER A 68 -3.17 -4.10 -16.05
C SER A 68 -3.71 -5.46 -16.47
N CYS A 69 -3.46 -6.48 -15.65
CA CYS A 69 -4.10 -7.79 -15.83
C CYS A 69 -5.49 -7.77 -15.20
N HIS A 70 -6.51 -8.15 -15.96
CA HIS A 70 -7.89 -8.26 -15.47
C HIS A 70 -8.32 -9.68 -15.16
N ASP A 71 -7.58 -10.68 -15.63
CA ASP A 71 -7.87 -12.10 -15.40
C ASP A 71 -6.90 -12.69 -14.36
N ALA A 72 -7.38 -12.83 -13.13
CA ALA A 72 -6.62 -13.41 -12.04
C ALA A 72 -6.41 -14.93 -12.21
N SER A 73 -7.22 -15.61 -13.04
CA SER A 73 -7.11 -17.07 -13.23
C SER A 73 -5.79 -17.47 -13.87
N LEU A 74 -5.22 -16.61 -14.72
CA LEU A 74 -3.94 -16.84 -15.39
C LEU A 74 -2.78 -16.99 -14.41
N ALA A 75 -2.81 -16.24 -13.30
CA ALA A 75 -1.76 -16.28 -12.29
C ALA A 75 -1.81 -17.55 -11.43
N ILE A 76 -3.01 -18.07 -11.14
CA ILE A 76 -3.18 -19.25 -10.28
C ILE A 76 -3.16 -20.57 -11.07
N LYS A 77 -3.40 -20.53 -12.39
CA LYS A 77 -3.43 -21.71 -13.26
C LYS A 77 -2.22 -22.65 -13.08
N PRO A 78 -0.95 -22.16 -13.03
CA PRO A 78 0.20 -23.03 -12.84
C PRO A 78 0.23 -23.74 -11.48
N VAL A 79 -0.45 -23.19 -10.46
CA VAL A 79 -0.54 -23.82 -9.13
C VAL A 79 -1.47 -25.03 -9.20
N PHE A 80 -2.59 -24.91 -9.89
CA PHE A 80 -3.51 -26.03 -10.09
C PHE A 80 -2.94 -27.12 -11.00
N ASP A 81 -2.12 -26.74 -11.99
CA ASP A 81 -1.48 -27.72 -12.89
C ASP A 81 -0.33 -28.48 -12.20
N ARG A 82 0.37 -27.84 -11.24
CA ARG A 82 1.53 -28.42 -10.54
C ARG A 82 1.16 -29.26 -9.33
N PHE A 83 0.11 -28.90 -8.60
CA PHE A 83 -0.23 -29.54 -7.33
C PHE A 83 -1.54 -30.32 -7.45
N GLN A 84 -1.53 -31.57 -6.98
CA GLN A 84 -2.72 -32.44 -7.01
C GLN A 84 -3.87 -31.92 -6.13
N SER A 85 -3.55 -31.34 -4.98
CA SER A 85 -4.53 -30.81 -4.03
C SER A 85 -4.12 -29.43 -3.55
N VAL A 86 -4.98 -28.44 -3.79
CA VAL A 86 -4.81 -27.06 -3.32
C VAL A 86 -5.95 -26.74 -2.37
N VAL A 87 -5.62 -26.32 -1.15
CA VAL A 87 -6.60 -25.92 -0.14
C VAL A 87 -6.51 -24.42 0.06
N ILE A 88 -7.62 -23.71 -0.16
CA ILE A 88 -7.73 -22.27 0.07
C ILE A 88 -8.48 -22.06 1.37
N THR A 89 -7.80 -21.50 2.37
CA THR A 89 -8.37 -21.17 3.68
C THR A 89 -8.26 -19.68 3.94
N SER A 90 -9.35 -19.03 4.31
CA SER A 90 -9.31 -17.70 4.92
C SER A 90 -10.53 -17.50 5.83
N GLY A 91 -10.33 -16.74 6.91
CA GLY A 91 -11.37 -16.45 7.91
C GLY A 91 -12.38 -15.39 7.46
N THR A 92 -12.10 -14.67 6.37
CA THR A 92 -12.91 -13.52 5.90
C THR A 92 -13.46 -13.72 4.49
N LEU A 93 -13.34 -14.92 3.90
CA LEU A 93 -13.92 -15.21 2.58
C LEU A 93 -15.44 -15.14 2.65
N SER A 94 -16.00 -14.08 2.07
CA SER A 94 -17.45 -13.91 1.96
C SER A 94 -17.79 -13.06 0.74
N PRO A 95 -18.70 -13.50 -0.15
CA PRO A 95 -19.31 -14.83 -0.23
C PRO A 95 -18.35 -15.88 -0.82
N ILE A 96 -18.38 -17.12 -0.30
CA ILE A 96 -17.45 -18.19 -0.71
C ILE A 96 -17.60 -18.61 -2.18
N ASP A 97 -18.79 -18.42 -2.77
CA ASP A 97 -19.10 -18.82 -4.16
C ASP A 97 -18.51 -17.89 -5.22
N LEU A 98 -17.99 -16.72 -4.83
CA LEU A 98 -17.40 -15.75 -5.75
C LEU A 98 -16.01 -16.20 -6.25
N TYR A 99 -15.21 -16.76 -5.35
CA TYR A 99 -13.80 -17.11 -5.64
C TYR A 99 -13.64 -18.19 -6.72
N PRO A 100 -14.45 -19.27 -6.74
CA PRO A 100 -14.44 -20.25 -7.84
C PRO A 100 -14.69 -19.62 -9.21
N ARG A 101 -15.62 -18.65 -9.27
CA ARG A 101 -15.98 -17.94 -10.51
C ARG A 101 -14.88 -16.98 -10.96
N LEU A 102 -14.25 -16.27 -10.02
CA LEU A 102 -13.21 -15.28 -10.31
C LEU A 102 -11.89 -15.92 -10.73
N LEU A 103 -11.51 -17.03 -10.08
CA LEU A 103 -10.25 -17.74 -10.35
C LEU A 103 -10.42 -18.91 -11.33
N ASN A 104 -11.63 -19.12 -11.85
CA ASN A 104 -11.97 -20.14 -12.84
C ASN A 104 -11.55 -21.58 -12.43
N PHE A 105 -11.94 -22.00 -11.23
CA PHE A 105 -11.71 -23.36 -10.74
C PHE A 105 -12.97 -23.96 -10.11
N ASN A 106 -13.05 -25.30 -10.08
CA ASN A 106 -14.17 -26.02 -9.49
C ASN A 106 -13.72 -26.67 -8.16
N PRO A 107 -14.08 -26.12 -7.00
CA PRO A 107 -13.76 -26.73 -5.71
C PRO A 107 -14.57 -28.02 -5.53
N VAL A 108 -13.93 -29.07 -5.02
CA VAL A 108 -14.63 -30.28 -4.58
C VAL A 108 -15.41 -30.03 -3.29
N ILE A 109 -14.84 -29.22 -2.39
CA ILE A 109 -15.42 -28.87 -1.09
C ILE A 109 -15.43 -27.36 -0.95
N SER A 110 -16.62 -26.79 -0.72
CA SER A 110 -16.81 -25.40 -0.31
C SER A 110 -17.59 -25.40 0.99
N ARG A 111 -16.96 -24.96 2.09
CA ARG A 111 -17.55 -24.94 3.43
C ARG A 111 -17.15 -23.66 4.14
N SER A 112 -18.14 -23.04 4.80
CA SER A 112 -17.92 -21.97 5.77
C SER A 112 -18.22 -22.54 7.16
N PHE A 113 -17.31 -22.34 8.09
CA PHE A 113 -17.48 -22.74 9.48
C PHE A 113 -17.82 -21.50 10.30
N THR A 114 -19.04 -21.44 10.84
CA THR A 114 -19.42 -20.38 11.77
C THR A 114 -18.70 -20.59 13.10
N MET A 115 -18.16 -19.52 13.67
CA MET A 115 -17.55 -19.56 14.99
C MET A 115 -18.62 -19.98 16.02
N SER A 116 -18.41 -21.11 16.69
CA SER A 116 -19.29 -21.56 17.79
C SER A 116 -18.63 -21.19 19.12
N MET A 117 -18.91 -19.98 19.61
CA MET A 117 -18.46 -19.56 20.94
C MET A 117 -19.57 -19.80 21.96
N THR A 118 -19.19 -20.20 23.18
CA THR A 118 -20.14 -20.38 24.29
C THR A 118 -20.65 -19.06 24.87
N ARG A 119 -20.03 -17.94 24.48
CA ARG A 119 -20.38 -16.58 24.86
C ARG A 119 -20.38 -15.69 23.63
N ASP A 120 -21.25 -14.69 23.62
CA ASP A 120 -21.23 -13.64 22.60
C ASP A 120 -20.00 -12.76 22.80
N CYS A 121 -18.96 -13.01 22.00
CA CYS A 121 -17.69 -12.27 22.07
C CYS A 121 -17.66 -11.03 21.17
N ILE A 122 -18.66 -10.85 20.30
CA ILE A 122 -18.73 -9.73 19.35
C ILE A 122 -20.16 -9.22 19.29
N CYS A 123 -20.33 -7.91 19.44
CA CYS A 123 -21.62 -7.22 19.30
C CYS A 123 -21.56 -6.25 18.10
N PRO A 124 -21.88 -6.71 16.88
CA PRO A 124 -21.94 -5.83 15.72
C PRO A 124 -23.13 -4.87 15.84
N MET A 125 -22.91 -3.58 15.62
CA MET A 125 -23.95 -2.56 15.60
C MET A 125 -23.80 -1.70 14.35
N VAL A 126 -24.91 -1.51 13.62
CA VAL A 126 -24.95 -0.64 12.44
C VAL A 126 -25.72 0.62 12.78
N LEU A 127 -25.05 1.76 12.72
CA LEU A 127 -25.64 3.08 12.92
C LEU A 127 -25.98 3.72 11.58
N THR A 128 -27.27 3.97 11.36
CA THR A 128 -27.78 4.56 10.12
C THR A 128 -28.17 6.04 10.28
N ARG A 129 -28.40 6.50 11.51
CA ARG A 129 -28.85 7.86 11.83
C ARG A 129 -28.12 8.42 13.05
N GLY A 130 -27.90 9.73 13.03
CA GLY A 130 -27.29 10.47 14.15
C GLY A 130 -28.31 10.84 15.22
N SER A 131 -27.85 11.53 16.28
CA SER A 131 -28.72 12.08 17.33
C SER A 131 -29.81 12.99 16.77
N ASP A 132 -29.50 13.64 15.65
CA ASP A 132 -30.34 14.65 15.01
C ASP A 132 -31.28 14.03 13.96
N GLN A 133 -31.41 12.68 13.93
CA GLN A 133 -32.19 11.90 12.97
C GLN A 133 -31.77 12.02 11.49
N LEU A 134 -30.74 12.82 11.20
CA LEU A 134 -30.13 12.87 9.87
C LEU A 134 -29.43 11.55 9.54
N PRO A 135 -29.53 11.09 8.28
CA PRO A 135 -28.83 9.89 7.83
C PRO A 135 -27.32 10.13 7.90
N VAL A 136 -26.60 9.18 8.48
CA VAL A 136 -25.13 9.24 8.60
C VAL A 136 -24.55 8.41 7.46
N SER A 137 -23.90 9.06 6.50
CA SER A 137 -23.35 8.41 5.31
C SER A 137 -22.08 9.07 4.81
N THR A 138 -21.13 8.27 4.33
CA THR A 138 -19.88 8.72 3.71
C THR A 138 -19.96 8.83 2.20
N LYS A 139 -21.18 8.93 1.62
CA LYS A 139 -21.37 9.16 0.18
C LYS A 139 -20.58 10.40 -0.28
N PHE A 140 -20.03 10.37 -1.49
CA PHE A 140 -19.20 11.45 -2.04
C PHE A 140 -19.85 12.84 -1.94
N ASP A 141 -21.16 12.93 -2.16
CA ASP A 141 -21.90 14.20 -2.10
C ASP A 141 -22.11 14.70 -0.66
N MET A 142 -22.27 13.77 0.30
CA MET A 142 -22.64 14.07 1.69
C MET A 142 -21.43 14.19 2.63
N ARG A 143 -20.24 13.71 2.23
CA ARG A 143 -19.03 13.73 3.09
C ARG A 143 -18.53 15.14 3.42
N SER A 144 -18.86 16.12 2.59
CA SER A 144 -18.47 17.52 2.76
C SER A 144 -19.41 18.28 3.68
N ASP A 145 -20.58 17.70 4.01
CA ASP A 145 -21.57 18.31 4.88
C ASP A 145 -21.06 18.31 6.34
N PRO A 146 -20.89 19.49 6.96
CA PRO A 146 -20.47 19.59 8.36
C PRO A 146 -21.41 18.87 9.34
N GLY A 147 -22.70 18.74 9.00
CA GLY A 147 -23.66 18.02 9.83
C GLY A 147 -23.29 16.53 9.99
N VAL A 148 -22.83 15.89 8.91
CA VAL A 148 -22.41 14.48 8.93
C VAL A 148 -21.10 14.32 9.73
N VAL A 149 -20.13 15.22 9.54
CA VAL A 149 -18.86 15.21 10.28
C VAL A 149 -19.09 15.38 11.78
N ARG A 150 -19.98 16.31 12.16
CA ARG A 150 -20.35 16.53 13.57
C ARG A 150 -21.01 15.30 14.19
N ASN A 151 -21.91 14.64 13.46
CA ASN A 151 -22.56 13.41 13.92
C ASN A 151 -21.54 12.27 14.16
N TYR A 152 -20.57 12.09 13.25
CA TYR A 152 -19.51 11.10 13.46
C TYR A 152 -18.58 11.45 14.63
N GLY A 153 -18.23 12.72 14.80
CA GLY A 153 -17.43 13.17 15.93
C GLY A 153 -18.13 12.96 17.27
N ARG A 154 -19.43 13.26 17.34
CA ARG A 154 -20.25 12.99 18.53
C ARG A 154 -20.35 11.50 18.84
N LEU A 155 -20.62 10.68 17.83
CA LEU A 155 -20.66 9.22 17.97
C LEU A 155 -19.33 8.68 18.51
N LEU A 156 -18.21 9.13 17.95
CA LEU A 156 -16.89 8.72 18.40
C LEU A 156 -16.67 9.08 19.87
N LEU A 157 -17.01 10.31 20.28
CA LEU A 157 -16.87 10.74 21.67
C LEU A 157 -17.73 9.92 22.62
N GLU A 158 -18.99 9.66 22.28
CA GLU A 158 -19.91 8.86 23.11
C GLU A 158 -19.46 7.39 23.23
N MET A 159 -18.93 6.81 22.15
CA MET A 159 -18.44 5.43 22.18
C MET A 159 -17.10 5.31 22.91
N VAL A 160 -16.21 6.29 22.76
CA VAL A 160 -14.90 6.31 23.44
C VAL A 160 -15.06 6.47 24.95
N THR A 161 -16.03 7.26 25.41
CA THR A 161 -16.33 7.40 26.85
C THR A 161 -17.03 6.17 27.44
N ALA A 162 -17.83 5.45 26.63
CA ALA A 162 -18.54 4.26 27.08
C ALA A 162 -17.62 3.04 27.26
N VAL A 163 -16.53 2.92 26.49
CA VAL A 163 -15.64 1.75 26.52
C VAL A 163 -14.53 1.91 27.57
N PRO A 164 -14.51 1.08 28.63
CA PRO A 164 -13.47 1.13 29.65
C PRO A 164 -12.20 0.40 29.20
N ASP A 165 -11.03 1.03 29.41
CA ASP A 165 -9.70 0.45 29.08
C ASP A 165 -8.79 0.27 30.31
N GLY A 166 -9.36 0.02 31.49
CA GLY A 166 -8.60 -0.14 32.73
C GLY A 166 -9.32 0.38 33.96
N VAL A 167 -8.65 0.30 35.11
CA VAL A 167 -9.18 0.62 36.45
C VAL A 167 -9.30 2.14 36.69
N ASP A 168 -8.55 2.97 35.96
CA ASP A 168 -8.59 4.43 36.06
C ASP A 168 -8.99 5.07 34.72
N ILE A 169 -10.23 5.55 34.64
CA ILE A 169 -10.70 6.35 33.50
C ILE A 169 -10.06 7.74 33.62
N MET A 170 -8.85 7.89 33.06
CA MET A 170 -8.27 9.21 32.82
C MET A 170 -9.22 10.01 31.92
N GLN A 171 -9.42 11.31 32.20
CA GLN A 171 -10.45 12.15 31.55
C GLN A 171 -10.38 12.18 30.01
N HIS A 172 -9.20 11.92 29.42
CA HIS A 172 -9.02 11.91 27.96
C HIS A 172 -8.07 10.78 27.54
N LYS A 173 -8.52 9.93 26.60
CA LYS A 173 -7.68 8.89 25.96
C LYS A 173 -6.68 9.54 25.01
N LEU A 174 -5.53 8.89 24.83
CA LEU A 174 -4.52 9.34 23.86
C LEU A 174 -4.96 9.03 22.43
N VAL A 175 -4.61 9.91 21.49
CA VAL A 175 -4.93 9.73 20.07
C VAL A 175 -3.65 9.46 19.29
N PHE A 176 -3.66 8.38 18.51
CA PHE A 176 -2.59 8.01 17.58
C PHE A 176 -3.19 7.93 16.17
N ILE A 177 -2.41 8.32 15.16
CA ILE A 177 -2.86 8.39 13.77
C ILE A 177 -1.84 7.66 12.90
N GLU A 178 -2.33 6.80 12.00
CA GLU A 178 -1.54 6.18 10.96
C GLU A 178 -1.08 7.22 9.93
N THR A 179 0.21 7.19 9.60
CA THR A 179 0.78 8.05 8.56
C THR A 179 1.30 7.20 7.40
N GLN A 180 1.66 7.83 6.28
CA GLN A 180 2.19 7.10 5.12
C GLN A 180 3.58 6.51 5.38
N ASP A 181 4.34 7.12 6.29
CA ASP A 181 5.65 6.66 6.70
C ASP A 181 5.54 5.43 7.62
N VAL A 182 6.35 4.42 7.32
CA VAL A 182 6.39 3.16 8.05
C VAL A 182 6.98 3.39 9.44
N VAL A 183 8.04 4.19 9.54
CA VAL A 183 8.76 4.37 10.81
C VAL A 183 7.87 5.07 11.83
N GLU A 184 7.24 6.17 11.43
CA GLU A 184 6.29 6.90 12.29
C GLU A 184 5.09 6.03 12.68
N THR A 185 4.53 5.27 11.74
CA THR A 185 3.41 4.36 12.03
C THR A 185 3.78 3.26 13.03
N THR A 186 4.98 2.68 12.92
CA THR A 186 5.45 1.68 13.91
C THR A 186 5.61 2.29 15.30
N LEU A 187 6.16 3.51 15.39
CA LEU A 187 6.29 4.23 16.66
C LEU A 187 4.92 4.57 17.27
N ALA A 188 3.96 5.00 16.44
CA ALA A 188 2.60 5.28 16.87
C ALA A 188 1.92 4.02 17.42
N LEU A 189 2.10 2.87 16.77
CA LEU A 189 1.55 1.58 17.21
C LEU A 189 2.19 1.09 18.52
N ASP A 190 3.51 1.24 18.67
CA ASP A 190 4.20 0.86 19.90
C ASP A 190 3.75 1.74 21.09
N ASN A 191 3.60 3.04 20.86
CA ASN A 191 3.11 3.96 21.88
C ASN A 191 1.62 3.72 22.21
N TYR A 192 0.82 3.31 21.23
CA TYR A 192 -0.56 2.88 21.44
C TYR A 192 -0.62 1.68 22.40
N ARG A 193 0.17 0.62 22.13
CA ARG A 193 0.22 -0.56 23.00
C ARG A 193 0.64 -0.20 24.43
N ARG A 194 1.70 0.60 24.57
CA ARG A 194 2.16 1.10 25.88
C ARG A 194 1.07 1.90 26.61
N ALA A 195 0.32 2.75 25.90
CA ALA A 195 -0.76 3.52 26.51
C ALA A 195 -1.91 2.64 27.02
N CYS A 196 -2.25 1.57 26.29
CA CYS A 196 -3.23 0.57 26.71
C CYS A 196 -2.72 -0.21 27.94
N ASP A 197 -1.44 -0.62 27.96
CA ASP A 197 -0.87 -1.40 29.06
C ASP A 197 -0.72 -0.57 30.35
N CYS A 198 -0.50 0.75 30.22
CA CYS A 198 -0.50 1.68 31.34
C CYS A 198 -1.91 2.00 31.89
N GLY A 199 -2.98 1.46 31.30
CA GLY A 199 -4.37 1.68 31.74
C GLY A 199 -4.94 3.06 31.43
N ARG A 200 -4.23 3.90 30.66
CA ARG A 200 -4.71 5.23 30.24
C ARG A 200 -5.77 5.16 29.14
N GLY A 201 -5.72 4.09 28.34
CA GLY A 201 -6.53 3.93 27.14
C GLY A 201 -6.05 4.80 25.97
N ALA A 202 -6.30 4.34 24.76
CA ALA A 202 -5.89 5.03 23.55
C ALA A 202 -6.87 4.78 22.40
N VAL A 203 -6.89 5.69 21.44
CA VAL A 203 -7.65 5.62 20.19
C VAL A 203 -6.65 5.65 19.05
N PHE A 204 -6.71 4.65 18.18
CA PHE A 204 -5.85 4.55 17.01
C PHE A 204 -6.68 4.79 15.75
N PHE A 205 -6.38 5.87 15.02
CA PHE A 205 -6.97 6.13 13.72
C PHE A 205 -6.13 5.48 12.63
N SER A 206 -6.70 4.45 11.98
CA SER A 206 -6.12 3.79 10.81
C SER A 206 -6.97 4.02 9.57
N VAL A 207 -6.34 3.95 8.40
CA VAL A 207 -7.05 3.98 7.12
C VAL A 207 -7.38 2.55 6.69
N ALA A 208 -8.63 2.29 6.28
CA ALA A 208 -8.99 1.00 5.70
C ALA A 208 -8.17 0.77 4.41
N ARG A 209 -7.56 -0.42 4.26
CA ARG A 209 -6.55 -0.75 3.23
C ARG A 209 -5.19 -0.05 3.41
N GLY A 210 -4.96 0.53 4.59
CA GLY A 210 -3.64 0.92 5.05
C GLY A 210 -2.82 -0.30 5.48
N LYS A 211 -1.55 -0.07 5.80
CA LYS A 211 -0.62 -1.14 6.20
C LYS A 211 -1.04 -1.77 7.53
N VAL A 212 -1.59 -0.96 8.43
CA VAL A 212 -2.04 -1.42 9.76
C VAL A 212 -3.26 -2.35 9.64
N ALA A 213 -4.17 -2.07 8.71
CA ALA A 213 -5.42 -2.81 8.56
C ALA A 213 -5.24 -4.24 7.99
N GLU A 214 -4.13 -4.52 7.31
CA GLU A 214 -3.88 -5.84 6.70
C GLU A 214 -2.93 -6.72 7.52
N GLY A 215 -1.93 -6.12 8.18
CA GLY A 215 -0.81 -6.87 8.77
C GLY A 215 -0.77 -6.92 10.29
N ILE A 216 -1.59 -6.15 11.00
CA ILE A 216 -1.54 -6.06 12.46
C ILE A 216 -2.80 -6.65 13.10
N ASP A 217 -2.58 -7.61 13.99
CA ASP A 217 -3.62 -8.18 14.83
C ASP A 217 -3.71 -7.44 16.18
N PHE A 218 -4.94 -7.20 16.63
CA PHE A 218 -5.25 -6.54 17.89
C PHE A 218 -5.84 -7.55 18.89
N ASP A 219 -4.96 -8.21 19.65
CA ASP A 219 -5.38 -9.21 20.63
C ASP A 219 -5.99 -8.57 21.92
N ARG A 220 -6.90 -9.30 22.57
CA ARG A 220 -7.45 -9.02 23.91
C ARG A 220 -7.95 -7.59 24.13
N HIS A 221 -7.19 -6.78 24.86
CA HIS A 221 -7.55 -5.44 25.31
C HIS A 221 -7.08 -4.34 24.36
N TYR A 222 -6.30 -4.68 23.34
CA TYR A 222 -5.85 -3.71 22.34
C TYR A 222 -6.94 -3.34 21.32
N GLY A 223 -8.07 -4.07 21.27
CA GLY A 223 -9.14 -3.85 20.30
C GLY A 223 -10.54 -4.10 20.87
N ARG A 224 -10.92 -3.39 21.95
CA ARG A 224 -12.23 -3.56 22.59
C ARG A 224 -13.40 -3.02 21.76
N LEU A 225 -13.15 -1.96 21.01
CA LEU A 225 -14.12 -1.30 20.15
C LEU A 225 -13.45 -0.96 18.83
N VAL A 226 -14.05 -1.42 17.75
CA VAL A 226 -13.64 -1.07 16.39
C VAL A 226 -14.79 -0.30 15.75
N ILE A 227 -14.54 0.97 15.42
CA ILE A 227 -15.50 1.81 14.71
C ILE A 227 -15.08 1.87 13.24
N MET A 228 -15.97 1.44 12.36
CA MET A 228 -15.81 1.58 10.93
C MET A 228 -16.58 2.80 10.43
N PHE A 229 -15.86 3.84 9.97
CA PHE A 229 -16.49 5.03 9.41
C PHE A 229 -16.91 4.80 7.95
N GLY A 230 -18.18 4.45 7.78
CA GLY A 230 -18.77 4.21 6.46
C GLY A 230 -18.30 2.90 5.82
N VAL A 231 -18.45 2.81 4.50
CA VAL A 231 -18.09 1.62 3.71
C VAL A 231 -16.82 1.92 2.90
N PRO A 232 -15.82 1.02 2.86
CA PRO A 232 -14.56 1.28 2.19
C PRO A 232 -14.76 1.02 0.69
N PHE A 233 -14.72 2.08 -0.10
CA PHE A 233 -14.84 1.99 -1.57
C PHE A 233 -13.48 2.01 -2.24
N GLN A 234 -13.36 1.27 -3.35
CA GLN A 234 -12.26 1.49 -4.29
C GLN A 234 -12.41 2.90 -4.88
N TYR A 235 -11.31 3.61 -5.00
CA TYR A 235 -11.30 4.89 -5.72
C TYR A 235 -11.68 4.64 -7.19
N THR A 236 -12.82 5.20 -7.61
CA THR A 236 -13.43 4.93 -8.93
C THR A 236 -12.84 5.78 -10.05
N LEU A 237 -12.19 6.90 -9.73
CA LEU A 237 -11.53 7.77 -10.71
C LEU A 237 -10.05 7.36 -10.82
N SER A 238 -9.75 6.27 -11.53
CA SER A 238 -8.34 5.95 -11.84
C SER A 238 -7.71 7.10 -12.63
N ARG A 239 -6.52 7.55 -12.20
CA ARG A 239 -5.67 8.47 -12.98
C ARG A 239 -5.16 7.80 -14.24
#